data_AF-A0A845X2P8-F1
#
_entry.id   AF-A0A845X2P8-F1
#
_cell.length_a   1.000
_cell.length_b   1.000
_cell.length_c   1.000
_cell.angle_alpha   90.00
_cell.angle_beta   90.00
_cell.angle_gamma   90.00
#
_symmetry.space_group_name_H-M   'P 1'
#
loop_
_entity.id
_entity.type
_entity.pdbx_description
1 polymer ?
#
loop_
_entity_poly.entity_id
_entity_poly.type
_entity_poly.pdbx_seq_one_letter_code
_entity_poly.pdbx_strand_id
1 'polypeptide(L)'
;MLRLIIRTTAVLLTISAVLLIVGLFDELLGWDIFSQQLENLLYGVFFSCLVLAGSGIALSFVLGILEIVEIMRASHEGRSLPPAPQFGYYAKRGFAGATALIGLLLLLSFVNAGVQQHRQAVFRQLAEQQTQRFSAKIARALPRDLTAPTVEPELEQVMETVVRSELFWSTVLYLPDPSDADALWYYEGQTYPEPNADEPLKFERLFISNRRETVVSATLKGEAQELPTFIQAKKFVWLEPIQRGDEAKAVLFLRGNQGADFRNYDFEE
;
A
#
# COMPACT_ATOMS: atom_id res chain seq x y z
N MET A 1 -40.75 22.53 13.12
CA MET A 1 -40.46 21.53 12.06
C MET A 1 -39.45 22.06 11.04
N LEU A 2 -39.71 23.18 10.36
CA LEU A 2 -38.83 23.76 9.31
C LEU A 2 -37.36 23.95 9.74
N ARG A 3 -37.11 24.56 10.91
CA ARG A 3 -35.75 24.74 11.46
C ARG A 3 -35.02 23.43 11.76
N LEU A 4 -35.75 22.36 12.06
CA LEU A 4 -35.16 21.05 12.33
C LEU A 4 -34.73 20.41 11.01
N ILE A 5 -35.61 20.41 10.00
CA ILE A 5 -35.32 19.89 8.65
C ILE A 5 -34.10 20.61 8.06
N ILE A 6 -34.08 21.95 8.10
CA ILE A 6 -32.95 22.75 7.59
C ILE A 6 -31.63 22.40 8.31
N ARG A 7 -31.65 22.23 9.64
CA ARG A 7 -30.44 21.86 10.41
C ARG A 7 -29.97 20.44 10.07
N THR A 8 -30.89 19.49 9.99
CA THR A 8 -30.57 18.10 9.65
C THR A 8 -30.01 18.00 8.24
N THR A 9 -30.63 18.67 7.24
CA THR A 9 -30.12 18.73 5.86
C THR A 9 -28.74 19.39 5.80
N ALA A 10 -28.50 20.46 6.55
CA ALA A 10 -27.19 21.11 6.61
C ALA A 10 -26.10 20.20 7.22
N VAL A 11 -26.42 19.46 8.28
CA VAL A 11 -25.50 18.49 8.89
C VAL A 11 -25.19 17.36 7.90
N LEU A 12 -26.20 16.80 7.24
CA LEU A 12 -26.02 15.76 6.23
C LEU A 12 -25.17 16.24 5.05
N LEU A 13 -25.44 17.43 4.51
CA LEU A 13 -24.61 18.04 3.47
C LEU A 13 -23.16 18.21 3.90
N THR A 14 -22.95 18.61 5.15
CA THR A 14 -21.59 18.79 5.70
C THR A 14 -20.87 17.44 5.81
N ILE A 15 -21.55 16.39 6.28
CA ILE A 15 -21.00 15.03 6.36
C ILE A 15 -20.70 14.51 4.96
N SER A 16 -21.61 14.65 3.99
CA SER A 16 -21.39 14.26 2.60
C SER A 16 -20.19 14.98 1.98
N ALA A 17 -20.06 16.28 2.21
CA ALA A 17 -18.96 17.07 1.68
C ALA A 17 -17.62 16.62 2.27
N VAL A 18 -17.57 16.39 3.58
CA VAL A 18 -16.39 15.85 4.27
C VAL A 18 -16.03 14.47 3.72
N LEU A 19 -17.00 13.57 3.54
CA LEU A 19 -16.77 12.24 2.98
C LEU A 19 -16.30 12.29 1.52
N LEU A 20 -16.87 13.18 0.71
CA LEU A 20 -16.45 13.39 -0.68
C LEU A 20 -15.01 13.90 -0.73
N ILE A 21 -14.67 14.88 0.10
CA ILE A 21 -13.31 15.40 0.22
C ILE A 21 -12.37 14.28 0.63
N VAL A 22 -12.71 13.50 1.67
CA VAL A 22 -11.90 12.36 2.11
C VAL A 22 -11.67 11.38 0.98
N GLY A 23 -12.71 10.96 0.24
CA GLY A 23 -12.59 10.02 -0.88
C GLY A 23 -11.81 10.57 -2.08
N LEU A 24 -12.07 11.82 -2.48
CA LEU A 24 -11.33 12.48 -3.57
C LEU A 24 -9.86 12.65 -3.24
N PHE A 25 -9.53 12.97 -1.98
CA PHE A 25 -8.14 13.08 -1.54
C PHE A 25 -7.50 11.72 -1.30
N ASP A 26 -8.26 10.68 -0.93
CA ASP A 26 -7.77 9.31 -0.88
C ASP A 26 -7.29 8.85 -2.26
N GLU A 27 -8.13 9.06 -3.29
CA GLU A 27 -7.81 8.75 -4.69
C GLU A 27 -6.71 9.66 -5.27
N LEU A 28 -6.80 10.99 -5.10
CA LEU A 28 -5.83 11.94 -5.68
C LEU A 28 -4.45 11.90 -5.02
N LEU A 29 -4.37 11.58 -3.72
CA LEU A 29 -3.10 11.51 -3.00
C LEU A 29 -2.55 10.09 -2.90
N GLY A 30 -3.25 9.10 -3.49
CA GLY A 30 -2.92 7.68 -3.35
C GLY A 30 -2.86 7.26 -1.89
N TRP A 31 -3.70 7.86 -1.05
CA TRP A 31 -3.79 7.44 0.34
C TRP A 31 -4.49 6.09 0.38
N ASP A 32 -4.04 5.29 1.32
CA ASP A 32 -4.46 3.92 1.44
C ASP A 32 -4.88 3.66 2.88
N ILE A 33 -5.82 4.48 3.34
CA ILE A 33 -6.21 4.55 4.74
C ILE A 33 -7.28 3.52 5.07
N PHE A 34 -8.17 3.24 4.12
CA PHE A 34 -9.35 2.40 4.33
C PHE A 34 -9.18 1.03 3.68
N SER A 35 -9.69 -0.02 4.32
CA SER A 35 -9.81 -1.33 3.68
C SER A 35 -10.90 -1.29 2.61
N GLN A 36 -10.85 -2.19 1.62
CA GLN A 36 -11.82 -2.25 0.53
C GLN A 36 -13.28 -2.35 1.02
N GLN A 37 -13.51 -3.08 2.12
CA GLN A 37 -14.82 -3.23 2.74
C GLN A 37 -15.32 -1.92 3.37
N LEU A 38 -14.42 -1.19 4.03
CA LEU A 38 -14.74 0.10 4.64
C LEU A 38 -14.96 1.18 3.56
N GLU A 39 -14.18 1.15 2.49
CA GLU A 39 -14.34 2.05 1.33
C GLU A 39 -15.72 1.87 0.68
N ASN A 40 -16.14 0.63 0.43
CA ASN A 40 -17.48 0.33 -0.09
C ASN A 40 -18.60 0.83 0.83
N LEU A 41 -18.43 0.68 2.15
CA LEU A 41 -19.38 1.19 3.14
C LEU A 41 -19.43 2.72 3.13
N LEU A 42 -18.26 3.38 3.07
CA LEU A 42 -18.13 4.83 3.00
C LEU A 42 -18.77 5.40 1.73
N TYR A 43 -18.58 4.75 0.57
CA TYR A 43 -19.30 5.10 -0.66
C TYR A 43 -20.81 4.91 -0.51
N GLY A 44 -21.25 3.82 0.12
CA GLY A 44 -22.68 3.58 0.37
C GLY A 44 -23.32 4.66 1.25
N VAL A 45 -22.62 5.07 2.32
CA VAL A 45 -23.04 6.18 3.19
C VAL A 45 -23.03 7.50 2.43
N PHE A 46 -21.99 7.75 1.62
CA PHE A 46 -21.86 8.94 0.80
C PHE A 46 -23.03 9.10 -0.19
N PHE A 47 -23.32 8.08 -1.00
CA PHE A 47 -24.44 8.12 -1.96
C PHE A 47 -25.79 8.29 -1.25
N SER A 48 -25.97 7.62 -0.11
CA SER A 48 -27.17 7.78 0.72
C SER A 48 -27.35 9.22 1.21
N CYS A 49 -26.28 9.87 1.66
CA CYS A 49 -26.34 11.25 2.11
C CYS A 49 -26.52 12.24 0.94
N LEU A 50 -26.01 11.93 -0.27
CA LEU A 50 -26.22 12.72 -1.48
C LEU A 50 -27.68 12.66 -1.94
N VAL A 51 -28.30 11.47 -1.92
CA VAL A 51 -29.74 11.30 -2.19
C VAL A 51 -30.59 12.06 -1.16
N LEU A 52 -30.22 12.01 0.13
CA LEU A 52 -30.91 12.75 1.18
C LEU A 52 -30.75 14.28 1.05
N ALA A 53 -29.58 14.76 0.61
CA ALA A 53 -29.34 16.16 0.35
C ALA A 53 -30.17 16.65 -0.85
N GLY A 54 -30.20 15.86 -1.94
CA GLY A 54 -31.02 16.13 -3.12
C GLY A 54 -32.51 16.24 -2.79
N SER A 55 -33.04 15.34 -1.95
CA SER A 55 -34.43 15.42 -1.49
C SER A 55 -34.69 16.65 -0.61
N GLY A 56 -33.73 17.05 0.24
CA GLY A 56 -33.80 18.29 1.03
C GLY A 56 -33.83 19.56 0.17
N ILE A 57 -33.05 19.62 -0.91
CA ILE A 57 -33.06 20.73 -1.88
C ILE A 57 -34.40 20.79 -2.60
N ALA A 58 -34.93 19.65 -3.06
CA ALA A 58 -36.24 19.59 -3.70
C ALA A 58 -37.37 20.05 -2.78
N LEU A 59 -37.37 19.62 -1.51
CA LEU A 59 -38.31 20.11 -0.49
C LEU A 59 -38.18 21.61 -0.25
N SER A 60 -36.95 22.14 -0.23
CA SER A 60 -36.70 23.58 -0.06
C SER A 60 -37.23 24.39 -1.24
N PHE A 61 -37.16 23.86 -2.47
CA PHE A 61 -37.77 24.48 -3.65
C PHE A 61 -39.29 24.51 -3.55
N VAL A 62 -39.93 23.39 -3.18
CA VAL A 62 -41.39 23.32 -2.99
C VAL A 62 -41.84 24.29 -1.91
N LEU A 63 -41.13 24.32 -0.77
CA LEU A 63 -41.42 25.23 0.33
C LEU A 63 -41.18 26.70 -0.07
N GLY A 64 -40.13 26.99 -0.82
CA GLY A 64 -39.86 28.34 -1.33
C GLY A 64 -40.93 28.82 -2.31
N ILE A 65 -41.46 27.94 -3.16
CA ILE A 65 -42.61 28.26 -4.03
C ILE A 65 -43.85 28.54 -3.18
N LEU A 66 -44.12 27.74 -2.15
CA LEU A 66 -45.25 27.96 -1.24
C LEU A 66 -45.11 29.28 -0.47
N GLU A 67 -43.91 29.61 -0.02
CA GLU A 67 -43.60 30.85 0.70
C GLU A 67 -43.71 32.07 -0.24
N ILE A 68 -43.29 31.96 -1.51
CA ILE A 68 -43.51 33.01 -2.53
C ILE A 68 -45.01 33.20 -2.80
N VAL A 69 -45.79 32.12 -2.93
CA VAL A 69 -47.25 32.21 -3.11
C VAL A 69 -47.90 32.86 -1.89
N GLU A 70 -47.44 32.53 -0.68
CA GLU A 70 -47.92 33.10 0.57
C GLU A 70 -47.52 34.58 0.72
N ILE A 71 -46.31 34.97 0.29
CA ILE A 71 -45.85 36.36 0.22
C ILE A 71 -46.64 37.15 -0.82
N MET A 72 -46.94 36.58 -2.00
CA MET A 72 -47.82 37.23 -2.99
C MET A 72 -49.22 37.42 -2.41
N ARG A 73 -49.75 36.43 -1.66
CA ARG A 73 -51.03 36.52 -0.95
C ARG A 73 -50.98 37.61 0.14
N ALA A 74 -49.92 37.63 0.94
CA ALA A 74 -49.70 38.59 2.01
C ALA A 74 -49.46 40.02 1.48
N SER A 75 -48.85 40.17 0.30
CA SER A 75 -48.69 41.44 -0.41
C SER A 75 -50.01 41.92 -1.01
N HIS A 76 -50.88 41.00 -1.45
CA HIS A 76 -52.26 41.31 -1.83
C HIS A 76 -53.10 41.73 -0.62
N GLU A 77 -52.77 41.21 0.57
CA GLU A 77 -53.37 41.55 1.87
C GLU A 77 -52.68 42.71 2.62
N GLY A 78 -51.63 43.32 2.05
CA GLY A 78 -50.96 44.52 2.59
C GLY A 78 -50.00 44.32 3.78
N ARG A 79 -49.41 43.13 3.97
CA ARG A 79 -48.44 42.86 5.06
C ARG A 79 -46.98 43.16 4.66
N SER A 80 -46.15 43.52 5.64
CA SER A 80 -44.74 43.93 5.45
C SER A 80 -43.78 42.76 5.14
N LEU A 81 -42.82 43.01 4.24
CA LEU A 81 -41.82 42.05 3.74
C LEU A 81 -40.57 41.89 4.65
N PRO A 82 -39.90 40.72 4.64
CA PRO A 82 -38.72 40.46 5.46
C PRO A 82 -37.41 41.10 4.93
N PRO A 83 -36.40 41.34 5.80
CA PRO A 83 -35.15 42.03 5.45
C PRO A 83 -34.14 41.16 4.67
N ALA A 84 -33.32 41.81 3.83
CA ALA A 84 -32.34 41.20 2.93
C ALA A 84 -31.09 40.59 3.62
N PRO A 85 -30.47 39.53 3.04
CA PRO A 85 -29.36 38.80 3.66
C PRO A 85 -28.01 39.55 3.60
N GLN A 86 -27.21 39.43 4.67
CA GLN A 86 -25.96 40.18 4.86
C GLN A 86 -24.71 39.40 4.38
N PHE A 87 -23.99 39.96 3.40
CA PHE A 87 -22.85 39.35 2.70
C PHE A 87 -21.65 39.00 3.62
N GLY A 88 -21.38 39.81 4.67
CA GLY A 88 -20.24 39.60 5.58
C GLY A 88 -20.32 38.34 6.44
N TYR A 89 -21.52 37.77 6.59
CA TYR A 89 -21.75 36.51 7.30
C TYR A 89 -21.22 35.30 6.52
N TYR A 90 -21.32 35.33 5.19
CA TYR A 90 -20.88 34.23 4.32
C TYR A 90 -19.34 34.17 4.19
N ALA A 91 -18.66 35.32 4.16
CA ALA A 91 -17.20 35.37 4.08
C ALA A 91 -16.51 34.78 5.33
N LYS A 92 -17.01 35.10 6.53
CA LYS A 92 -16.46 34.54 7.80
C LYS A 92 -16.68 33.04 7.91
N ARG A 93 -17.82 32.53 7.42
CA ARG A 93 -18.11 31.09 7.38
C ARG A 93 -17.29 30.36 6.32
N GLY A 94 -17.02 30.99 5.17
CA GLY A 94 -16.14 30.45 4.14
C GLY A 94 -14.71 30.25 4.66
N PHE A 95 -14.15 31.23 5.38
CA PHE A 95 -12.82 31.12 5.96
C PHE A 95 -12.72 30.02 7.04
N ALA A 96 -13.70 29.95 7.95
CA ALA A 96 -13.76 28.89 8.96
C ALA A 96 -13.87 27.49 8.32
N GLY A 97 -14.63 27.36 7.23
CA GLY A 97 -14.74 26.13 6.45
C GLY A 97 -13.39 25.72 5.81
N ALA A 98 -12.68 26.67 5.20
CA ALA A 98 -11.37 26.41 4.60
C ALA A 98 -10.32 25.97 5.63
N THR A 99 -10.28 26.60 6.81
CA THR A 99 -9.37 26.20 7.89
C THR A 99 -9.71 24.81 8.45
N ALA A 100 -11.00 24.47 8.56
CA ALA A 100 -11.42 23.14 9.00
C ALA A 100 -11.03 22.05 7.99
N LEU A 101 -11.13 22.35 6.69
CA LEU A 101 -10.71 21.45 5.61
C LEU A 101 -9.20 21.16 5.68
N ILE A 102 -8.38 22.20 5.81
CA ILE A 102 -6.92 22.05 5.92
C ILE A 102 -6.55 21.23 7.15
N GLY A 103 -7.20 21.51 8.30
CA GLY A 103 -7.00 20.74 9.53
C GLY A 103 -7.36 19.26 9.37
N LEU A 104 -8.46 18.96 8.67
CA LEU A 104 -8.86 17.59 8.37
C LEU A 104 -7.85 16.89 7.45
N LEU A 105 -7.35 17.55 6.40
CA LEU A 105 -6.36 16.98 5.50
C LEU A 105 -5.05 16.65 6.22
N LEU A 106 -4.59 17.52 7.11
CA LEU A 106 -3.40 17.27 7.94
C LEU A 106 -3.61 16.08 8.88
N LEU A 107 -4.78 15.97 9.50
CA LEU A 107 -5.13 14.83 10.35
C LEU A 107 -5.12 13.52 9.55
N LEU A 108 -5.75 13.49 8.37
CA LEU A 108 -5.78 12.32 7.50
C LEU A 108 -4.38 11.95 6.99
N SER A 109 -3.54 12.93 6.68
CA SER A 109 -2.13 12.71 6.32
C SER A 109 -1.37 12.01 7.45
N PHE A 110 -1.61 12.42 8.69
CA PHE A 110 -1.00 11.81 9.86
C PHE A 110 -1.49 10.37 10.08
N VAL A 111 -2.80 10.14 9.94
CA VAL A 111 -3.39 8.80 10.01
C VAL A 111 -2.82 7.91 8.90
N ASN A 112 -2.73 8.41 7.67
CA ASN A 112 -2.11 7.68 6.55
C ASN A 112 -0.67 7.29 6.85
N ALA A 113 0.14 8.21 7.39
CA ALA A 113 1.52 7.91 7.78
C ALA A 113 1.58 6.77 8.82
N GLY A 114 0.68 6.77 9.81
CA GLY A 114 0.57 5.70 10.80
C GLY A 114 0.15 4.36 10.18
N VAL A 115 -0.85 4.35 9.31
CA VAL A 115 -1.31 3.15 8.59
C VAL A 115 -0.20 2.59 7.70
N GLN A 116 0.51 3.45 6.97
CA GLN A 116 1.65 3.06 6.14
C GLN A 116 2.76 2.43 6.98
N GLN A 117 3.12 3.02 8.13
CA GLN A 117 4.11 2.42 9.03
C GLN A 117 3.67 1.03 9.54
N HIS A 118 2.40 0.88 9.93
CA HIS A 118 1.87 -0.39 10.38
C HIS A 118 1.90 -1.45 9.27
N ARG A 119 1.46 -1.11 8.06
CA ARG A 119 1.50 -2.00 6.89
C ARG A 119 2.92 -2.44 6.54
N GLN A 120 3.89 -1.53 6.57
CA GLN A 120 5.29 -1.88 6.36
C GLN A 120 5.81 -2.85 7.43
N ALA A 121 5.38 -2.71 8.68
CA ALA A 121 5.75 -3.62 9.75
C ALA A 121 5.15 -5.03 9.55
N VAL A 122 3.86 -5.11 9.23
CA VAL A 122 3.17 -6.37 8.93
C VAL A 122 3.79 -7.05 7.71
N PHE A 123 4.06 -6.29 6.64
CA PHE A 123 4.72 -6.82 5.46
C PHE A 123 6.09 -7.41 5.79
N ARG A 124 6.90 -6.73 6.61
CA ARG A 124 8.21 -7.25 7.01
C ARG A 124 8.08 -8.56 7.74
N GLN A 125 7.14 -8.66 8.67
CA GLN A 125 6.88 -9.89 9.40
C GLN A 125 6.46 -11.03 8.47
N LEU A 126 5.56 -10.75 7.51
CA LEU A 126 5.12 -11.75 6.53
C LEU A 126 6.25 -12.19 5.60
N ALA A 127 7.00 -11.23 5.06
CA ALA A 127 8.13 -11.50 4.19
C ALA A 127 9.21 -12.30 4.93
N GLU A 128 9.48 -12.01 6.21
CA GLU A 128 10.41 -12.79 7.04
C GLU A 128 9.94 -14.23 7.25
N GLN A 129 8.65 -14.44 7.56
CA GLN A 129 8.08 -15.78 7.69
C GLN A 129 8.13 -16.58 6.38
N GLN A 130 7.78 -15.96 5.25
CA GLN A 130 7.82 -16.60 3.93
C GLN A 130 9.26 -16.89 3.50
N THR A 131 10.18 -15.98 3.78
CA THR A 131 11.61 -16.14 3.53
C THR A 131 12.17 -17.39 4.20
N GLN A 132 11.81 -17.65 5.47
CA GLN A 132 12.20 -18.88 6.18
C GLN A 132 11.60 -20.15 5.56
N ARG A 133 10.34 -20.10 5.10
CA ARG A 133 9.71 -21.23 4.40
C ARG A 133 10.37 -21.52 3.06
N PHE A 134 10.72 -20.48 2.31
CA PHE A 134 11.39 -20.61 1.02
C PHE A 134 12.84 -21.07 1.17
N SER A 135 13.59 -20.55 2.14
CA SER A 135 14.97 -20.97 2.38
C SER A 135 15.06 -22.47 2.66
N ALA A 136 14.13 -23.03 3.44
CA ALA A 136 14.05 -24.46 3.71
C ALA A 136 13.74 -25.30 2.44
N LYS A 137 12.89 -24.80 1.54
CA LYS A 137 12.59 -25.46 0.26
C LYS A 137 13.81 -25.41 -0.68
N ILE A 138 14.44 -24.25 -0.80
CA ILE A 138 15.65 -24.07 -1.62
C ILE A 138 16.79 -24.95 -1.09
N ALA A 139 16.97 -25.06 0.23
CA ALA A 139 17.99 -25.94 0.83
C ALA A 139 17.92 -27.40 0.33
N ARG A 140 16.69 -27.89 0.11
CA ARG A 140 16.41 -29.24 -0.39
C ARG A 140 16.65 -29.35 -1.90
N ALA A 141 16.29 -28.32 -2.65
CA ALA A 141 16.43 -28.25 -4.10
C ALA A 141 17.84 -27.85 -4.58
N LEU A 142 18.73 -27.44 -3.66
CA LEU A 142 20.10 -27.06 -4.00
C LEU A 142 20.89 -28.27 -4.54
N PRO A 143 21.62 -28.11 -5.65
CA PRO A 143 22.45 -29.18 -6.20
C PRO A 143 23.47 -29.69 -5.16
N ARG A 144 23.84 -30.97 -5.29
CA ARG A 144 24.84 -31.58 -4.40
C ARG A 144 26.26 -31.15 -4.73
N ASP A 145 26.55 -30.94 -6.01
CA ASP A 145 27.81 -30.42 -6.51
C ASP A 145 27.68 -28.93 -6.82
N LEU A 146 28.60 -28.13 -6.27
CA LEU A 146 28.62 -26.67 -6.38
C LEU A 146 29.76 -26.16 -7.28
N THR A 147 30.53 -27.06 -7.89
CA THR A 147 31.72 -26.71 -8.68
C THR A 147 31.36 -26.01 -10.00
N ALA A 148 30.27 -26.44 -10.63
CA ALA A 148 29.62 -25.80 -11.77
C ALA A 148 28.11 -26.08 -11.66
N PRO A 149 27.39 -25.30 -10.84
CA PRO A 149 26.04 -25.65 -10.46
C PRO A 149 25.11 -25.57 -11.68
N THR A 150 24.36 -26.65 -11.90
CA THR A 150 23.26 -26.69 -12.88
C THR A 150 21.95 -26.34 -12.17
N VAL A 151 21.05 -25.66 -12.87
CA VAL A 151 19.72 -25.37 -12.34
C VAL A 151 18.87 -26.62 -12.45
N GLU A 152 18.56 -27.25 -11.31
CA GLU A 152 17.63 -28.38 -11.25
C GLU A 152 16.18 -27.89 -11.37
N PRO A 153 15.26 -28.65 -12.02
CA PRO A 153 13.88 -28.21 -12.22
C PRO A 153 13.13 -27.87 -10.92
N GLU A 154 13.46 -28.54 -9.81
CA GLU A 154 12.87 -28.25 -8.50
C GLU A 154 13.31 -26.87 -7.98
N LEU A 155 14.58 -26.51 -8.19
CA LEU A 155 15.11 -25.21 -7.79
C LEU A 155 14.47 -24.09 -8.62
N GLU A 156 14.34 -24.30 -9.93
CA GLU A 156 13.67 -23.36 -10.83
C GLU A 156 12.22 -23.11 -10.39
N GLN A 157 11.45 -24.15 -10.12
CA GLN A 157 10.05 -24.01 -9.65
C GLN A 157 9.94 -23.27 -8.32
N VAL A 158 10.83 -23.56 -7.36
CA VAL A 158 10.82 -22.87 -6.07
C VAL A 158 11.15 -21.39 -6.26
N MET A 159 12.19 -21.07 -7.05
CA MET A 159 12.60 -19.71 -7.32
C MET A 159 11.54 -18.92 -8.09
N GLU A 160 10.89 -19.54 -9.08
CA GLU A 160 9.75 -18.97 -9.78
C GLU A 160 8.59 -18.68 -8.83
N THR A 161 8.29 -19.59 -7.89
CA THR A 161 7.26 -19.37 -6.87
C THR A 161 7.57 -18.16 -5.99
N VAL A 162 8.84 -18.00 -5.60
CA VAL A 162 9.28 -16.84 -4.80
C VAL A 162 9.09 -15.54 -5.59
N VAL A 163 9.49 -15.53 -6.86
CA VAL A 163 9.43 -14.31 -7.69
C VAL A 163 8.01 -13.97 -8.13
N ARG A 164 7.14 -14.96 -8.30
CA ARG A 164 5.71 -14.76 -8.53
C ARG A 164 4.96 -14.29 -7.28
N SER A 165 5.59 -14.36 -6.10
CA SER A 165 5.00 -13.74 -4.92
C SER A 165 5.05 -12.23 -5.08
N GLU A 166 3.93 -11.54 -4.82
CA GLU A 166 3.89 -10.07 -4.84
C GLU A 166 4.80 -9.45 -3.77
N LEU A 167 5.31 -10.28 -2.84
CA LEU A 167 6.20 -9.88 -1.76
C LEU A 167 7.59 -9.50 -2.27
N PHE A 168 8.11 -10.16 -3.31
CA PHE A 168 9.49 -9.94 -3.76
C PHE A 168 9.54 -9.54 -5.23
N TRP A 169 10.32 -8.51 -5.54
CA TRP A 169 10.53 -8.05 -6.93
C TRP A 169 11.86 -8.54 -7.51
N SER A 170 12.76 -9.06 -6.66
CA SER A 170 14.02 -9.66 -7.10
C SER A 170 14.46 -10.69 -6.07
N THR A 171 14.88 -11.84 -6.58
CA THR A 171 15.34 -13.00 -5.82
C THR A 171 16.61 -13.50 -6.48
N VAL A 172 17.72 -13.48 -5.73
CA VAL A 172 19.02 -13.94 -6.22
C VAL A 172 19.59 -14.96 -5.26
N LEU A 173 19.90 -16.14 -5.77
CA LEU A 173 20.58 -17.19 -5.03
C LEU A 173 22.07 -17.13 -5.33
N TYR A 174 22.91 -17.01 -4.31
CA TYR A 174 24.36 -17.02 -4.41
C TYR A 174 24.95 -18.33 -3.89
N LEU A 175 25.97 -18.83 -4.58
CA LEU A 175 26.74 -20.01 -4.22
C LEU A 175 28.24 -19.68 -4.26
N PRO A 176 29.06 -20.30 -3.40
CA PRO A 176 30.51 -20.14 -3.47
C PRO A 176 31.06 -20.81 -4.73
N ASP A 177 32.06 -20.21 -5.38
CA ASP A 177 32.86 -20.89 -6.38
C ASP A 177 34.01 -21.65 -5.67
N PRO A 178 34.03 -22.99 -5.65
CA PRO A 178 35.09 -23.74 -4.98
C PRO A 178 36.45 -23.62 -5.67
N SER A 179 36.48 -23.15 -6.92
CA SER A 179 37.73 -22.98 -7.69
C SER A 179 38.36 -21.60 -7.51
N ASP A 180 37.59 -20.60 -7.06
CA ASP A 180 38.03 -19.21 -6.98
C ASP A 180 37.33 -18.48 -5.81
N ALA A 181 38.11 -18.12 -4.78
CA ALA A 181 37.61 -17.49 -3.56
C ALA A 181 37.11 -16.04 -3.76
N ASP A 182 37.45 -15.42 -4.90
CA ASP A 182 37.06 -14.08 -5.29
C ASP A 182 35.85 -14.07 -6.25
N ALA A 183 35.29 -15.25 -6.55
CA ALA A 183 34.13 -15.41 -7.41
C ALA A 183 32.94 -16.06 -6.67
N LEU A 184 31.75 -15.78 -7.18
CA LEU A 184 30.51 -16.39 -6.75
C LEU A 184 29.73 -16.85 -7.98
N TRP A 185 28.98 -17.94 -7.82
CA TRP A 185 27.89 -18.28 -8.73
C TRP A 185 26.63 -17.59 -8.25
N TYR A 186 25.83 -17.07 -9.18
CA TYR A 186 24.52 -16.52 -8.86
C TYR A 186 23.46 -17.01 -9.83
N TYR A 187 22.24 -17.11 -9.33
CA TYR A 187 21.05 -17.44 -10.10
C TYR A 187 19.95 -16.45 -9.72
N GLU A 188 19.55 -15.63 -10.68
CA GLU A 188 18.48 -14.66 -10.52
C GLU A 188 17.16 -15.25 -11.03
N GLY A 189 16.15 -15.30 -10.14
CA GLY A 189 14.82 -15.69 -10.55
C GLY A 189 14.16 -14.57 -11.36
N GLN A 190 13.57 -14.90 -12.49
CA GLN A 190 12.92 -13.91 -13.37
C GLN A 190 11.42 -13.81 -13.11
N THR A 191 10.90 -12.58 -13.04
CA THR A 191 9.44 -12.31 -12.89
C THR A 191 8.69 -12.49 -14.19
N TYR A 192 9.38 -12.26 -15.32
CA TYR A 192 8.85 -12.42 -16.66
C TYR A 192 9.89 -13.18 -17.46
N PRO A 193 9.67 -14.45 -17.81
CA PRO A 193 10.51 -15.10 -18.80
C PRO A 193 10.40 -14.27 -20.08
N GLU A 194 11.54 -13.81 -20.60
CA GLU A 194 11.52 -13.08 -21.86
C GLU A 194 10.83 -13.95 -22.92
N PRO A 195 9.84 -13.43 -23.67
CA PRO A 195 9.00 -14.24 -24.54
C PRO A 195 9.74 -14.93 -25.71
N ASN A 196 11.06 -14.73 -25.84
CA ASN A 196 11.95 -15.38 -26.81
C ASN A 196 13.25 -15.93 -26.17
N ALA A 197 13.30 -16.14 -24.85
CA ALA A 197 14.44 -16.79 -24.22
C ALA A 197 14.36 -18.31 -24.46
N ASP A 198 14.89 -18.77 -25.59
CA ASP A 198 15.16 -20.20 -25.84
C ASP A 198 16.30 -20.75 -24.96
N GLU A 199 16.96 -19.88 -24.18
CA GLU A 199 18.01 -20.29 -23.25
C GLU A 199 17.42 -20.64 -21.86
N PRO A 200 17.69 -21.84 -21.34
CA PRO A 200 17.33 -22.18 -19.97
C PRO A 200 18.06 -21.26 -18.99
N LEU A 201 17.36 -20.85 -17.92
CA LEU A 201 17.98 -20.07 -16.85
C LEU A 201 19.17 -20.86 -16.28
N LYS A 202 20.32 -20.18 -16.14
CA LYS A 202 21.59 -20.81 -15.75
C LYS A 202 22.23 -20.05 -14.59
N PHE A 203 23.06 -20.76 -13.83
CA PHE A 203 23.96 -20.08 -12.91
C PHE A 203 25.01 -19.31 -13.72
N GLU A 204 25.20 -18.06 -13.34
CA GLU A 204 26.22 -17.20 -13.91
C GLU A 204 27.32 -16.95 -12.89
N ARG A 205 28.54 -16.80 -13.40
CA ARG A 205 29.71 -16.55 -12.57
C ARG A 205 29.97 -15.05 -12.51
N LEU A 206 30.18 -14.51 -11.32
CA LEU A 206 30.58 -13.12 -11.11
C LEU A 206 31.78 -13.04 -10.18
N PHE A 207 32.52 -11.93 -10.28
CA PHE A 207 33.58 -11.59 -9.33
C PHE A 207 33.06 -10.68 -8.23
N ILE A 208 33.56 -10.88 -7.01
CA ILE A 208 33.20 -10.06 -5.86
C ILE A 208 33.76 -8.66 -6.07
N SER A 209 32.87 -7.71 -6.32
CA SER A 209 33.24 -6.34 -6.73
C SER A 209 32.56 -5.26 -5.90
N ASN A 210 31.39 -5.57 -5.33
CA ASN A 210 30.60 -4.61 -4.58
C ASN A 210 30.28 -5.08 -3.15
N ARG A 211 29.80 -4.14 -2.33
CA ARG A 211 29.49 -4.37 -0.92
C ARG A 211 28.49 -5.51 -0.69
N ARG A 212 27.53 -5.73 -1.61
CA ARG A 212 26.57 -6.83 -1.48
C ARG A 212 27.30 -8.17 -1.61
N GLU A 213 28.12 -8.33 -2.66
CA GLU A 213 28.90 -9.55 -2.89
C GLU A 213 29.91 -9.80 -1.77
N THR A 214 30.52 -8.75 -1.22
CA THR A 214 31.39 -8.86 -0.04
C THR A 214 30.65 -9.42 1.16
N VAL A 215 29.45 -8.91 1.48
CA VAL A 215 28.64 -9.39 2.60
C VAL A 215 28.16 -10.83 2.36
N VAL A 216 27.77 -11.17 1.13
CA VAL A 216 27.39 -12.53 0.73
C VAL A 216 28.56 -13.50 0.92
N SER A 217 29.74 -13.16 0.41
CA SER A 217 30.95 -13.99 0.52
C SER A 217 31.35 -14.18 1.99
N ALA A 218 31.34 -13.12 2.79
CA ALA A 218 31.60 -13.21 4.23
C ALA A 218 30.58 -14.14 4.92
N THR A 219 29.30 -14.04 4.56
CA THR A 219 28.24 -14.91 5.11
C THR A 219 28.47 -16.38 4.74
N LEU A 220 28.84 -16.67 3.49
CA LEU A 220 29.18 -18.03 3.05
C LEU A 220 30.41 -18.61 3.78
N LYS A 221 31.34 -17.75 4.21
CA LYS A 221 32.53 -18.13 5.01
C LYS A 221 32.25 -18.25 6.51
N GLY A 222 31.02 -18.04 6.96
CA GLY A 222 30.65 -18.02 8.38
C GLY A 222 31.00 -16.72 9.11
N GLU A 223 31.49 -15.71 8.38
CA GLU A 223 31.91 -14.39 8.89
C GLU A 223 30.79 -13.35 8.76
N ALA A 224 29.57 -13.69 9.19
CA ALA A 224 28.36 -12.88 8.98
C ALA A 224 28.23 -11.64 9.90
N GLN A 225 29.34 -11.05 10.38
CA GLN A 225 29.32 -9.94 11.33
C GLN A 225 28.70 -8.66 10.73
N GLU A 226 28.90 -8.42 9.44
CA GLU A 226 28.33 -7.24 8.75
C GLU A 226 26.87 -7.43 8.31
N LEU A 227 26.36 -8.66 8.34
CA LEU A 227 25.05 -9.01 7.81
C LEU A 227 23.90 -8.23 8.48
N PRO A 228 23.82 -8.14 9.83
CA PRO A 228 22.76 -7.39 10.48
C PRO A 228 22.78 -5.90 10.10
N THR A 229 23.97 -5.31 9.99
CA THR A 229 24.15 -3.90 9.61
C THR A 229 23.72 -3.66 8.16
N PHE A 230 24.05 -4.56 7.26
CA PHE A 230 23.66 -4.48 5.85
C PHE A 230 22.13 -4.57 5.67
N ILE A 231 21.48 -5.50 6.37
CA ILE A 231 20.02 -5.67 6.36
C ILE A 231 19.33 -4.45 6.97
N GLN A 232 19.76 -3.99 8.15
CA GLN A 232 19.13 -2.83 8.81
C GLN A 232 19.20 -1.56 7.97
N ALA A 233 20.30 -1.33 7.26
CA ALA A 233 20.44 -0.19 6.36
C ALA A 233 19.46 -0.24 5.18
N LYS A 234 18.93 -1.42 4.83
CA LYS A 234 18.06 -1.65 3.67
C LYS A 234 16.71 -2.19 4.13
N LYS A 235 15.76 -1.27 4.34
CA LYS A 235 14.40 -1.48 4.88
C LYS A 235 13.57 -2.66 4.35
N PHE A 236 13.88 -3.22 3.17
CA PHE A 236 13.14 -4.30 2.50
C PHE A 236 14.10 -5.24 1.76
N VAL A 237 15.17 -5.64 2.43
CA VAL A 237 16.14 -6.58 1.91
C VAL A 237 16.31 -7.68 2.95
N TRP A 238 16.22 -8.93 2.51
CA TRP A 238 16.56 -10.09 3.31
C TRP A 238 17.75 -10.79 2.67
N LEU A 239 18.62 -11.31 3.52
CA LEU A 239 19.75 -12.10 3.11
C LEU A 239 19.83 -13.28 4.09
N GLU A 240 19.40 -14.44 3.61
CA GLU A 240 19.30 -15.65 4.41
C GLU A 240 20.40 -16.63 4.02
N PRO A 241 21.27 -17.04 4.96
CA PRO A 241 22.17 -18.16 4.74
C PRO A 241 21.36 -19.46 4.66
N ILE A 242 21.50 -20.18 3.55
CA ILE A 242 20.93 -21.52 3.38
C ILE A 242 21.94 -22.53 3.93
N GLN A 243 21.61 -23.09 5.08
CA GLN A 243 22.46 -24.05 5.77
C GLN A 243 22.24 -25.49 5.27
N ARG A 244 23.33 -26.26 5.22
CA ARG A 244 23.30 -27.72 5.04
C ARG A 244 24.27 -28.31 6.07
N GLY A 245 23.73 -28.67 7.24
CA GLY A 245 24.55 -28.91 8.44
C GLY A 245 24.98 -27.59 9.08
N ASP A 246 26.21 -27.51 9.57
CA ASP A 246 26.73 -26.32 10.28
C ASP A 246 27.31 -25.24 9.34
N GLU A 247 27.37 -25.50 8.04
CA GLU A 247 27.93 -24.58 7.05
C GLU A 247 26.85 -23.96 6.14
N ALA A 248 27.00 -22.67 5.86
CA ALA A 248 26.21 -21.98 4.84
C ALA A 248 26.69 -22.41 3.45
N LYS A 249 25.81 -23.05 2.66
CA LYS A 249 26.13 -23.51 1.30
C LYS A 249 25.63 -22.58 0.21
N ALA A 250 24.63 -21.79 0.52
CA ALA A 250 24.13 -20.75 -0.36
C ALA A 250 23.69 -19.55 0.46
N VAL A 251 23.48 -18.43 -0.21
CA VAL A 251 22.87 -17.24 0.37
C VAL A 251 21.73 -16.80 -0.53
N LEU A 252 20.53 -16.75 0.02
CA LEU A 252 19.35 -16.23 -0.66
C LEU A 252 19.26 -14.72 -0.38
N PHE A 253 19.35 -13.93 -1.43
CA PHE A 253 19.11 -12.49 -1.39
C PHE A 253 17.72 -12.19 -1.93
N LEU A 254 16.87 -11.58 -1.11
CA LEU A 254 15.52 -11.19 -1.46
C LEU A 254 15.36 -9.69 -1.34
N ARG A 255 14.69 -9.12 -2.34
CA ARG A 255 14.32 -7.71 -2.34
C ARG A 255 12.81 -7.60 -2.29
N GLY A 256 12.31 -6.92 -1.27
CA GLY A 256 10.88 -6.73 -1.04
C GLY A 256 10.29 -5.69 -1.97
N ASN A 257 9.09 -5.97 -2.47
CA ASN A 257 8.34 -5.05 -3.29
C ASN A 257 7.72 -3.96 -2.39
N GLN A 258 8.30 -2.76 -2.44
CA GLN A 258 7.81 -1.62 -1.65
C GLN A 258 6.49 -1.04 -2.19
N GLY A 259 6.14 -1.38 -3.43
CA GLY A 259 4.94 -0.91 -4.11
C GLY A 259 3.84 -1.98 -4.22
N ALA A 260 4.00 -3.16 -3.62
CA ALA A 260 2.92 -4.14 -3.61
C ALA A 260 1.76 -3.67 -2.73
N ASP A 261 0.54 -3.91 -3.22
CA ASP A 261 -0.69 -3.52 -2.56
C ASP A 261 -1.13 -4.61 -1.58
N PHE A 262 -0.78 -4.44 -0.31
CA PHE A 262 -1.09 -5.41 0.74
C PHE A 262 -2.50 -5.27 1.33
N ARG A 263 -3.40 -4.53 0.67
CA ARG A 263 -4.80 -4.33 1.12
C ARG A 263 -5.55 -5.64 1.37
N ASN A 264 -5.23 -6.71 0.63
CA ASN A 264 -6.02 -7.93 0.54
C ASN A 264 -5.27 -9.22 0.89
N TYR A 265 -4.14 -9.16 1.61
CA TYR A 265 -3.50 -10.39 2.07
C TYR A 265 -4.37 -11.02 3.17
N ASP A 266 -5.13 -12.05 2.82
CA ASP A 266 -5.93 -12.82 3.76
C ASP A 266 -5.01 -13.73 4.58
N PHE A 267 -5.14 -13.63 5.90
CA PHE A 267 -4.34 -14.39 6.86
C PHE A 267 -5.00 -15.76 7.06
N GLU A 268 -4.91 -16.64 6.07
CA GLU A 268 -5.20 -18.05 6.35
C GLU A 268 -3.98 -18.65 7.08
N GLU A 269 -4.14 -18.85 8.39
CA GLU A 269 -3.26 -19.65 9.27
C GLU A 269 -3.21 -21.13 8.87
#